data_AF-A0A0M9Z4D9-F1
#
_entry.id   AF-A0A0M9Z4D9-F1
#
_cell.length_a   1.000
_cell.length_b   1.000
_cell.length_c   1.000
_cell.angle_alpha   90.00
_cell.angle_beta   90.00
_cell.angle_gamma   90.00
#
_symmetry.space_group_name_H-M   'P 1'
#
loop_
_entity.id
_entity.type
_entity.pdbx_description
1 polymer ?
#
loop_
_entity_poly.entity_id
_entity_poly.type
_entity_poly.pdbx_seq_one_letter_code
_entity_poly.pdbx_strand_id
1 'polypeptide(L)'
;MAVEAPRSSAKAAAVPRVTYSAPQTAAVGLTEAQAREAAYDVVVNTMPLTAVAKGMVHGRGGTVKVVAERDGRVLGVHLVGPHVSEMIVESQLIVGWDAEPSDVARHIHAHPTLSEAVGEAFLSLAGRGLHQRQRQAPAQPWPGVSPRLRGTAGPLQQ
;
A
#
# COMPACT_ATOMS: atom_id res chain seq x y z
N MET A 1 21.37 35.89 2.78
CA MET A 1 20.32 34.84 2.83
C MET A 1 19.87 34.61 1.41
N ALA A 2 20.13 33.43 0.83
CA ALA A 2 19.61 33.11 -0.49
C ALA A 2 18.12 32.83 -0.36
N VAL A 3 17.30 33.64 -1.02
CA VAL A 3 15.86 33.37 -1.17
C VAL A 3 15.75 32.22 -2.17
N GLU A 4 15.33 31.06 -1.68
CA GLU A 4 15.04 29.90 -2.53
C GLU A 4 13.86 30.26 -3.45
N ALA A 5 14.02 30.02 -4.75
CA ALA A 5 12.95 30.28 -5.72
C ALA A 5 11.68 29.50 -5.33
N PRO A 6 10.48 30.05 -5.56
CA PRO A 6 9.25 29.35 -5.23
C PRO A 6 9.20 28.03 -6.00
N ARG A 7 9.27 26.90 -5.26
CA ARG A 7 9.04 25.56 -5.81
C ARG A 7 7.68 25.59 -6.50
N SER A 8 7.57 25.05 -7.71
CA SER A 8 6.32 25.09 -8.48
C SER A 8 5.17 24.60 -7.61
N SER A 9 4.06 25.35 -7.57
CA SER A 9 2.99 25.19 -6.57
C SER A 9 2.29 23.83 -6.58
N ALA A 10 2.42 23.06 -7.67
CA ALA A 10 2.00 21.67 -7.74
C ALA A 10 3.13 20.82 -8.34
N LYS A 11 3.48 19.71 -7.67
CA LYS A 11 4.32 18.66 -8.26
C LYS A 11 3.52 17.99 -9.37
N ALA A 12 3.95 18.10 -10.63
CA ALA A 12 3.26 17.45 -11.76
C ALA A 12 3.09 15.94 -11.56
N ALA A 13 4.03 15.30 -10.86
CA ALA A 13 3.94 13.89 -10.46
C ALA A 13 2.76 13.57 -9.52
N ALA A 14 2.23 14.55 -8.80
CA ALA A 14 1.15 14.39 -7.82
C ALA A 14 -0.24 14.77 -8.38
N VAL A 15 -0.42 14.87 -9.70
CA VAL A 15 -1.75 15.09 -10.29
C VAL A 15 -2.51 13.75 -10.35
N PRO A 16 -3.69 13.64 -9.72
CA PRO A 16 -4.49 12.42 -9.74
C PRO A 16 -5.13 12.21 -11.12
N ARG A 17 -5.20 10.95 -11.55
CA ARG A 17 -5.83 10.51 -12.80
C ARG A 17 -6.94 9.53 -12.44
N VAL A 18 -8.16 9.77 -12.92
CA VAL A 18 -9.33 8.95 -12.56
C VAL A 18 -10.13 8.61 -13.82
N THR A 19 -10.53 7.35 -13.93
CA THR A 19 -11.51 6.87 -14.92
C THR A 19 -12.75 6.38 -14.19
N TYR A 20 -13.88 7.03 -14.46
CA TYR A 20 -15.16 6.79 -13.78
C TYR A 20 -15.95 5.60 -14.40
N SER A 21 -15.25 4.54 -14.80
CA SER A 21 -15.85 3.29 -15.28
C SER A 21 -16.41 2.44 -14.13
N ALA A 22 -16.98 1.27 -14.44
CA ALA A 22 -17.40 0.28 -13.47
C ALA A 22 -16.65 -1.05 -13.71
N PRO A 23 -15.61 -1.40 -12.90
CA PRO A 23 -15.09 -0.67 -11.73
C PRO A 23 -14.35 0.62 -12.11
N GLN A 24 -14.21 1.55 -11.16
CA GLN A 24 -13.43 2.78 -11.35
C GLN A 24 -11.93 2.45 -11.27
N THR A 25 -11.11 3.28 -11.91
CA THR A 25 -9.66 3.27 -11.71
C THR A 25 -9.18 4.65 -11.31
N ALA A 26 -8.21 4.71 -10.42
CA ALA A 26 -7.58 5.96 -10.00
C ALA A 26 -6.09 5.76 -9.76
N ALA A 27 -5.26 6.75 -10.08
CA ALA A 27 -3.82 6.68 -9.86
C ALA A 27 -3.20 8.05 -9.65
N VAL A 28 -2.13 8.10 -8.86
CA VAL A 28 -1.29 9.27 -8.64
C VAL A 28 0.16 8.84 -8.51
N GLY A 29 1.10 9.68 -8.95
CA GLY A 29 2.52 9.33 -8.94
C GLY A 29 2.92 8.36 -10.04
N LEU A 30 4.06 7.70 -9.80
CA LEU A 30 4.72 6.77 -10.72
C LEU A 30 4.08 5.38 -10.66
N THR A 31 4.00 4.74 -11.81
CA THR A 31 3.84 3.28 -11.89
C THR A 31 5.11 2.59 -11.42
N GLU A 32 5.00 1.30 -11.07
CA GLU A 32 6.18 0.49 -10.74
C GLU A 32 7.21 0.46 -11.88
N ALA A 33 6.76 0.33 -13.12
CA ALA A 33 7.64 0.31 -14.29
C ALA A 33 8.39 1.65 -14.42
N GLN A 34 7.68 2.77 -14.33
CA GLN A 34 8.29 4.11 -14.37
C GLN A 34 9.26 4.34 -13.20
N ALA A 35 8.93 3.86 -12.01
CA ALA A 35 9.82 3.98 -10.85
C ALA A 35 11.10 3.16 -11.04
N ARG A 36 11.00 1.94 -11.58
CA ARG A 36 12.17 1.11 -11.91
C ARG A 36 13.00 1.71 -13.04
N GLU A 37 12.37 2.26 -14.08
CA GLU A 37 13.03 2.96 -15.18
C GLU A 37 13.79 4.21 -14.70
N ALA A 38 13.23 4.91 -13.72
CA ALA A 38 13.87 6.01 -13.02
C ALA A 38 14.92 5.58 -11.97
N ALA A 39 15.28 4.29 -11.94
CA ALA A 39 16.31 3.70 -11.08
C ALA A 39 16.08 3.80 -9.56
N TYR A 40 14.82 3.93 -9.10
CA TYR A 40 14.51 3.79 -7.67
C TYR A 40 14.65 2.34 -7.21
N ASP A 41 15.10 2.11 -5.97
CA ASP A 41 14.94 0.81 -5.30
C ASP A 41 13.49 0.68 -4.83
N VAL A 42 12.68 -0.02 -5.62
CA VAL A 42 11.23 -0.04 -5.41
C VAL A 42 10.81 -1.19 -4.49
N VAL A 43 9.99 -0.86 -3.50
CA VAL A 43 9.12 -1.79 -2.77
C VAL A 43 7.67 -1.57 -3.16
N VAL A 44 6.93 -2.65 -3.35
CA VAL A 44 5.51 -2.63 -3.77
C VAL A 44 4.67 -3.41 -2.78
N ASN A 45 3.53 -2.85 -2.40
CA ASN A 45 2.47 -3.59 -1.74
C ASN A 45 1.17 -3.51 -2.54
N THR A 46 0.39 -4.59 -2.55
CA THR A 46 -0.96 -4.65 -3.12
C THR A 46 -1.92 -5.22 -2.09
N MET A 47 -2.91 -4.42 -1.72
CA MET A 47 -3.98 -4.74 -0.80
C MET A 47 -5.27 -5.01 -1.58
N PRO A 48 -5.88 -6.20 -1.53
CA PRO A 48 -7.21 -6.39 -2.09
C PRO A 48 -8.25 -5.65 -1.25
N LEU A 49 -9.23 -5.00 -1.88
CA LEU A 49 -10.32 -4.33 -1.16
C LEU A 49 -11.14 -5.31 -0.31
N THR A 50 -11.19 -6.59 -0.70
CA THR A 50 -11.85 -7.64 0.07
C THR A 50 -11.11 -8.02 1.35
N ALA A 51 -9.91 -7.50 1.62
CA ALA A 51 -9.24 -7.67 2.91
C ALA A 51 -9.88 -6.85 4.04
N VAL A 52 -10.69 -5.83 3.70
CA VAL A 52 -11.39 -5.01 4.70
C VAL A 52 -12.89 -5.29 4.69
N ALA A 53 -13.52 -5.14 5.86
CA ALA A 53 -14.93 -5.48 6.05
C ALA A 53 -15.86 -4.78 5.05
N LYS A 54 -15.64 -3.48 4.79
CA LYS A 54 -16.47 -2.73 3.86
C LYS A 54 -16.36 -3.25 2.41
N GLY A 55 -15.20 -3.73 2.00
CA GLY A 55 -15.01 -4.30 0.66
C GLY A 55 -15.74 -5.63 0.50
N MET A 56 -15.78 -6.46 1.54
CA MET A 56 -16.60 -7.67 1.55
C MET A 56 -18.10 -7.34 1.44
N VAL A 57 -18.58 -6.33 2.16
CA VAL A 57 -19.98 -5.88 2.10
C VAL A 57 -20.36 -5.36 0.70
N HIS A 58 -19.45 -4.66 0.02
CA HIS A 58 -19.71 -4.17 -1.34
C HIS A 58 -19.80 -5.30 -2.39
N GLY A 59 -19.25 -6.48 -2.10
CA GLY A 59 -19.29 -7.66 -2.98
C GLY A 59 -18.53 -7.50 -4.29
N ARG A 60 -17.79 -6.39 -4.48
CA ARG A 60 -16.99 -6.11 -5.67
C ARG A 60 -15.51 -6.13 -5.29
N GLY A 61 -14.73 -6.91 -6.03
CA GLY A 61 -13.28 -6.94 -5.90
C GLY A 61 -12.63 -5.62 -6.30
N GLY A 62 -11.32 -5.58 -6.14
CA GLY A 62 -10.52 -4.40 -6.40
C GLY A 62 -9.24 -4.44 -5.59
N THR A 63 -8.35 -3.50 -5.85
CA THR A 63 -7.05 -3.44 -5.18
C THR A 63 -6.59 -2.01 -4.97
N VAL A 64 -5.80 -1.83 -3.92
CA VAL A 64 -4.92 -0.68 -3.70
C VAL A 64 -3.49 -1.17 -3.89
N LYS A 65 -2.75 -0.57 -4.81
CA LYS A 65 -1.33 -0.83 -5.03
C LYS A 65 -0.54 0.41 -4.65
N VAL A 66 0.42 0.25 -3.74
CA VAL A 66 1.36 1.29 -3.33
C VAL A 66 2.74 0.95 -3.90
N VAL A 67 3.37 1.94 -4.51
CA VAL A 67 4.75 1.91 -5.00
C VAL A 67 5.54 2.90 -4.16
N ALA A 68 6.56 2.42 -3.45
CA ALA A 68 7.41 3.24 -2.60
C ALA A 68 8.90 2.93 -2.86
N GLU A 69 9.75 3.89 -2.52
CA GLU A 69 11.18 3.68 -2.42
C GLU A 69 11.49 2.86 -1.15
N ARG A 70 12.45 1.93 -1.22
CA ARG A 70 12.90 1.18 -0.05
C ARG A 70 13.45 2.18 0.98
N ASP A 71 12.94 2.09 2.21
CA ASP A 71 13.31 2.99 3.30
C ASP A 71 13.14 4.48 2.94
N GLY A 72 12.13 4.78 2.12
CA GLY A 72 11.89 6.14 1.62
C GLY A 72 10.44 6.41 1.29
N ARG A 73 10.24 7.45 0.48
CA ARG A 73 8.92 8.03 0.21
C ARG A 73 8.04 7.16 -0.69
N VAL A 74 6.74 7.42 -0.62
CA VAL A 74 5.74 6.88 -1.55
C VAL A 74 5.91 7.55 -2.92
N LEU A 75 6.12 6.72 -3.94
CA LEU A 75 6.33 7.16 -5.32
C LEU A 75 5.04 7.19 -6.13
N GLY A 76 4.06 6.35 -5.78
CA GLY A 76 2.75 6.32 -6.42
C GLY A 76 1.76 5.38 -5.75
N VAL A 77 0.48 5.64 -5.99
CA VAL A 77 -0.64 4.81 -5.54
C VAL A 77 -1.61 4.60 -6.69
N HIS A 78 -2.05 3.36 -6.87
CA HIS A 78 -2.90 2.93 -7.98
C HIS A 78 -4.04 2.11 -7.40
N LEU A 79 -5.27 2.44 -7.79
CA LEU A 79 -6.48 1.87 -7.23
C LEU A 79 -7.42 1.39 -8.34
N VAL A 80 -8.07 0.26 -8.11
CA VAL A 80 -9.19 -0.21 -8.91
C VAL A 80 -10.28 -0.73 -7.98
N GLY A 81 -11.52 -0.32 -8.21
CA GLY A 81 -12.63 -0.77 -7.37
C GLY A 81 -13.79 0.22 -7.30
N PRO A 82 -14.75 -0.02 -6.41
CA PRO A 82 -15.82 0.95 -6.11
C PRO A 82 -15.26 2.15 -5.34
N HIS A 83 -15.74 3.35 -5.67
CA HIS A 83 -15.43 4.61 -4.95
C HIS A 83 -13.95 4.97 -4.84
N VAL A 84 -13.07 4.39 -5.67
CA VAL A 84 -11.64 4.73 -5.64
C VAL A 84 -11.36 6.16 -6.14
N SER A 85 -12.33 6.78 -6.84
CA SER A 85 -12.29 8.22 -7.16
C SER A 85 -12.26 9.11 -5.92
N GLU A 86 -12.85 8.66 -4.81
CA GLU A 86 -12.85 9.41 -3.54
C GLU A 86 -11.57 9.11 -2.73
N MET A 87 -11.10 7.87 -2.80
CA MET A 87 -9.89 7.42 -2.09
C MET A 87 -8.59 8.01 -2.66
N ILE A 88 -8.58 8.41 -3.94
CA ILE A 88 -7.39 8.97 -4.58
C ILE A 88 -6.95 10.31 -3.98
N VAL A 89 -7.87 11.06 -3.36
CA VAL A 89 -7.55 12.36 -2.74
C VAL A 89 -6.58 12.17 -1.58
N GLU A 90 -6.83 11.18 -0.71
CA GLU A 90 -5.89 10.82 0.36
C GLU A 90 -4.53 10.38 -0.22
N SER A 91 -4.56 9.53 -1.25
CA SER A 91 -3.34 9.04 -1.90
C SER A 91 -2.53 10.17 -2.55
N GLN A 92 -3.20 11.19 -3.05
CA GLN A 92 -2.58 12.38 -3.62
C GLN A 92 -1.83 13.18 -2.56
N LEU A 93 -2.43 13.38 -1.37
CA LEU A 93 -1.76 14.04 -0.25
C LEU A 93 -0.49 13.26 0.13
N ILE A 94 -0.60 11.94 0.21
CA ILE A 94 0.51 11.03 0.54
C ILE A 94 1.69 11.18 -0.41
N VAL A 95 1.44 11.23 -1.72
CA VAL A 95 2.50 11.45 -2.73
C VAL A 95 2.96 12.90 -2.74
N GLY A 96 2.07 13.87 -2.55
CA GLY A 96 2.35 15.30 -2.67
C GLY A 96 3.34 15.81 -1.63
N TRP A 97 3.22 15.36 -0.38
CA TRP A 97 4.11 15.75 0.72
C TRP A 97 5.34 14.83 0.90
N ASP A 98 5.57 13.89 -0.02
CA ASP A 98 6.67 12.89 0.04
C ASP A 98 6.67 12.01 1.31
N ALA A 99 5.51 11.53 1.79
CA ALA A 99 5.48 10.71 3.01
C ALA A 99 6.21 9.40 2.83
N GLU A 100 6.77 8.90 3.93
CA GLU A 100 7.13 7.50 4.07
C GLU A 100 5.90 6.67 4.47
N PRO A 101 5.87 5.35 4.17
CA PRO A 101 4.80 4.47 4.63
C PRO A 101 4.57 4.51 6.15
N SER A 102 5.64 4.70 6.92
CA SER A 102 5.62 4.84 8.39
C SER A 102 4.84 6.07 8.86
N ASP A 103 4.89 7.17 8.11
CA ASP A 103 4.11 8.39 8.40
C ASP A 103 2.62 8.14 8.24
N VAL A 104 2.20 7.35 7.26
CA VAL A 104 0.78 7.07 7.03
C VAL A 104 0.27 6.04 8.03
N ALA A 105 1.07 5.02 8.34
CA ALA A 105 0.74 3.90 9.23
C ALA A 105 0.38 4.29 10.68
N ARG A 106 0.62 5.54 11.11
CA ARG A 106 0.21 6.05 12.43
C ARG A 106 -1.22 6.61 12.47
N HIS A 107 -1.85 6.80 11.31
CA HIS A 107 -3.19 7.36 11.22
C HIS A 107 -4.25 6.26 11.31
N ILE A 108 -5.42 6.64 11.81
CA ILE A 108 -6.54 5.73 12.03
C ILE A 108 -7.58 5.97 10.93
N HIS A 109 -7.77 4.99 10.06
CA HIS A 109 -8.86 4.98 9.10
C HIS A 109 -10.18 4.64 9.80
N ALA A 110 -11.26 5.31 9.40
CA ALA A 110 -12.58 5.04 9.96
C ALA A 110 -13.05 3.62 9.61
N HIS A 111 -13.65 2.94 10.58
CA HIS A 111 -14.17 1.58 10.42
C HIS A 111 -15.71 1.55 10.46
N PRO A 112 -16.39 0.80 9.56
CA PRO A 112 -15.87 0.15 8.36
C PRO A 112 -15.87 1.09 7.13
N THR A 113 -14.75 1.22 6.42
CA THR A 113 -14.64 1.98 5.16
C THR A 113 -13.75 1.27 4.13
N LEU A 114 -13.88 1.63 2.84
CA LEU A 114 -12.96 1.14 1.81
C LEU A 114 -11.55 1.72 1.96
N SER A 115 -11.44 2.94 2.50
CA SER A 115 -10.16 3.61 2.77
C SER A 115 -9.28 2.86 3.76
N GLU A 116 -9.85 1.99 4.61
CA GLU A 116 -9.05 1.07 5.44
C GLU A 116 -8.06 0.24 4.62
N ALA A 117 -8.38 -0.10 3.36
CA ALA A 117 -7.46 -0.83 2.49
C ALA A 117 -6.21 -0.01 2.11
N VAL A 118 -6.34 1.32 2.04
CA VAL A 118 -5.20 2.24 1.87
C VAL A 118 -4.35 2.21 3.13
N GLY A 119 -4.97 2.39 4.30
CA GLY A 119 -4.30 2.29 5.61
C GLY A 119 -3.56 0.98 5.81
N GLU A 120 -4.20 -0.15 5.52
CA GLU A 120 -3.60 -1.48 5.64
C GLU A 120 -2.43 -1.70 4.67
N ALA A 121 -2.48 -1.11 3.47
CA ALA A 121 -1.36 -1.17 2.54
C ALA A 121 -0.11 -0.49 3.14
N PHE A 122 -0.28 0.65 3.81
CA PHE A 122 0.79 1.40 4.47
C PHE A 122 1.24 0.76 5.80
N LEU A 123 0.31 0.29 6.63
CA LEU A 123 0.63 -0.51 7.83
C LEU A 123 1.49 -1.72 7.47
N SER A 124 1.14 -2.41 6.40
CA SER A 124 1.88 -3.58 5.92
C SER A 124 3.27 -3.21 5.40
N LEU A 125 3.41 -2.11 4.66
CA LEU A 125 4.72 -1.59 4.24
C LEU A 125 5.60 -1.16 5.43
N ALA A 126 4.98 -0.69 6.52
CA ALA A 126 5.66 -0.32 7.76
C ALA A 126 5.94 -1.52 8.70
N GLY A 127 5.71 -2.76 8.27
CA GLY A 127 5.96 -3.95 9.11
C GLY A 127 4.90 -4.21 10.20
N ARG A 128 3.73 -3.57 10.10
CA ARG A 128 2.67 -3.58 11.12
C ARG A 128 1.29 -3.98 10.57
N GLY A 129 1.24 -4.74 9.48
CA GLY A 129 -0.02 -5.13 8.83
C GLY A 129 -0.89 -6.03 9.69
N LEU A 130 -2.20 -5.79 9.69
CA LEU A 130 -3.16 -6.57 10.50
C LEU A 130 -3.96 -7.56 9.65
N HIS A 131 -4.36 -7.14 8.46
CA HIS A 131 -5.27 -7.90 7.59
C HIS A 131 -4.61 -8.50 6.35
N GLN A 132 -3.29 -8.34 6.21
CA GLN A 132 -2.47 -8.98 5.19
C GLN A 132 -1.34 -9.75 5.86
N ARG A 133 -1.25 -11.06 5.61
CA ARG A 133 -0.10 -11.85 6.05
C ARG A 133 1.14 -11.31 5.35
N GLN A 134 2.05 -10.73 6.11
CA GLN A 134 3.39 -10.46 5.64
C GLN A 134 4.11 -11.79 5.40
N ARG A 135 4.90 -11.89 4.33
CA ARG A 135 5.92 -12.92 4.23
C ARG A 135 6.94 -12.64 5.32
N GLN A 136 6.74 -13.20 6.50
CA GLN A 136 7.73 -13.18 7.55
C GLN A 136 8.98 -13.91 7.04
N ALA A 137 10.16 -13.36 7.31
CA ALA A 137 11.37 -14.16 7.31
C ALA A 137 11.12 -15.39 8.19
N PRO A 138 11.65 -16.58 7.85
CA PRO A 138 11.41 -17.78 8.65
C PRO A 138 11.73 -17.47 10.11
N ALA A 139 10.75 -17.69 11.00
CA ALA A 139 10.90 -17.42 12.42
C ALA A 139 12.17 -18.13 12.92
N GLN A 140 13.06 -17.38 13.57
CA GLN A 140 14.19 -17.97 14.27
C GLN A 140 13.64 -18.99 15.27
N PRO A 141 14.16 -20.23 15.28
CA PRO A 141 13.68 -21.24 16.21
C PRO A 141 13.84 -20.73 17.64
N TRP A 142 12.86 -21.05 18.49
CA TRP A 142 12.93 -20.68 19.90
C TRP A 142 14.23 -21.23 20.52
N PRO A 143 14.97 -20.43 21.30
CA PRO A 143 16.17 -20.89 21.98
C PRO A 143 15.86 -22.14 22.81
N GLY A 144 16.55 -23.25 22.54
CA GLY A 144 16.40 -24.50 23.29
C GLY A 144 15.40 -25.52 22.72
N VAL A 145 14.70 -25.24 21.61
CA VAL A 145 13.81 -26.23 20.98
C VAL A 145 14.58 -27.04 19.94
N SER A 146 14.85 -28.32 20.25
CA SER A 146 15.58 -29.19 19.33
C SER A 146 14.79 -29.41 18.02
N PRO A 147 15.46 -29.47 16.86
CA PRO A 147 14.81 -29.73 15.56
C PRO A 147 14.01 -31.03 15.48
N ARG A 148 14.25 -31.98 16.41
CA ARG A 148 13.72 -33.35 16.41
C ARG A 148 12.27 -33.46 16.88
N LEU A 149 11.70 -32.39 17.46
CA LEU A 149 10.30 -32.36 17.89
C LEU A 149 9.33 -31.81 16.82
N ARG A 150 9.85 -31.49 15.62
CA ARG A 150 8.99 -31.17 14.47
C ARG A 150 8.41 -32.47 13.93
N GLY A 151 7.22 -32.83 14.37
CA GLY A 151 6.41 -33.84 13.70
C GLY A 151 6.31 -33.48 12.22
N THR A 152 6.71 -34.39 11.36
CA THR A 152 6.49 -34.29 9.92
C THR A 152 4.98 -34.40 9.68
N ALA A 153 4.27 -33.28 9.71
CA ALA A 153 2.95 -33.21 9.11
C ALA A 153 3.14 -33.43 7.61
N GLY A 154 2.94 -34.68 7.17
CA GLY A 154 2.88 -35.01 5.75
C GLY A 154 1.79 -34.20 5.06
N PRO A 155 1.87 -34.01 3.74
CA PRO A 155 0.89 -33.23 3.00
C PRO A 155 -0.49 -33.87 3.17
N LEU A 156 -1.41 -33.12 3.79
CA LEU A 156 -2.84 -33.41 3.70
C LEU A 156 -3.26 -33.10 2.27
N GLN A 157 -3.38 -34.14 1.45
CA GLN A 157 -4.19 -34.11 0.24
C GLN A 157 -5.64 -33.86 0.66
N GLN A 158 -6.21 -32.73 0.25
CA GLN A 158 -7.55 -32.63 -0.36
C GLN A 158 -7.56 -31.44 -1.31
#